data_AF-A0A1J8QRZ2-F1
#
_entry.id   AF-A0A1J8QRZ2-F1
#
_cell.length_a   1.000
_cell.length_b   1.000
_cell.length_c   1.000
_cell.angle_alpha   90.00
_cell.angle_beta   90.00
_cell.angle_gamma   90.00
#
_symmetry.space_group_name_H-M   'P 1'
#
loop_
_entity.id
_entity.type
_entity.pdbx_description
1 polymer ?
#
loop_
_entity_poly.entity_id
_entity_poly.type
_entity_poly.pdbx_seq_one_letter_code
_entity_poly.pdbx_strand_id
1 'polypeptide(L)'
;MCVGFYTLEHPEYALTNITEEYKTYGSSRGDLVSSFLSSTSSRPLEEDVHSLIPCDARYAGFNLLLLAPSAHGENNLSFDGAYATNHGGGGTISVRALTDAERRCGGMSNGIDGQGAEAWPKVQHGLRSFKSIISAVSPGTPEKELAENLFELLTWKSPQMPRARLELRNTIQVEPLTIQGSQDFYGTRLSTVILVKRNGEVLFIERDRWKFVDGTPILSDPSSQREFRFKLQQLD
;
A
#
# COMPACT_ATOMS: atom_id res chain seq x y z
N MET A 1 -1.73 -11.67 -11.58
CA MET A 1 -1.01 -11.53 -10.30
C MET A 1 -0.92 -10.05 -10.04
N CYS A 2 -1.80 -9.54 -9.18
CA CYS A 2 -1.70 -8.18 -8.65
C CYS A 2 -0.86 -8.30 -7.38
N VAL A 3 0.14 -7.43 -7.18
CA VAL A 3 0.89 -7.37 -5.91
C VAL A 3 0.63 -6.00 -5.31
N GLY A 4 -0.20 -6.00 -4.28
CA GLY A 4 -0.43 -4.87 -3.40
C GLY A 4 0.08 -5.20 -2.00
N PHE A 5 0.52 -4.18 -1.28
CA PHE A 5 0.72 -4.25 0.18
C PHE A 5 -0.67 -4.02 0.85
N TYR A 6 -0.85 -4.41 2.14
CA TYR A 6 -1.92 -3.99 3.12
C TYR A 6 -3.20 -4.83 3.40
N THR A 7 -3.55 -4.91 4.70
CA THR A 7 -4.52 -5.72 5.49
C THR A 7 -5.98 -5.93 5.01
N LEU A 8 -6.63 -6.97 5.59
CA LEU A 8 -7.59 -7.92 5.00
C LEU A 8 -9.12 -7.65 5.05
N GLU A 9 -9.76 -8.42 4.14
CA GLU A 9 -11.17 -8.80 3.88
C GLU A 9 -12.08 -7.77 3.19
N HIS A 10 -12.17 -7.92 1.85
CA HIS A 10 -13.12 -7.30 0.90
C HIS A 10 -13.35 -5.79 0.99
N PRO A 11 -13.48 -5.09 -0.15
CA PRO A 11 -12.49 -4.82 -1.21
C PRO A 11 -11.08 -4.38 -0.75
N GLU A 12 -10.07 -4.46 -1.62
CA GLU A 12 -8.67 -4.17 -1.26
C GLU A 12 -8.37 -2.68 -1.33
N TYR A 13 -7.60 -2.14 -0.39
CA TYR A 13 -7.18 -0.74 -0.42
C TYR A 13 -5.75 -0.56 0.12
N ALA A 14 -5.10 0.51 -0.31
CA ALA A 14 -3.80 0.92 0.20
C ALA A 14 -3.82 2.42 0.50
N LEU A 15 -3.54 2.82 1.74
CA LEU A 15 -3.53 4.22 2.15
C LEU A 15 -2.11 4.66 2.54
N THR A 16 -1.61 5.73 1.94
CA THR A 16 -0.40 6.42 2.42
C THR A 16 -0.73 7.86 2.81
N ASN A 17 -0.11 8.32 3.89
CA ASN A 17 -0.19 9.71 4.30
C ASN A 17 0.80 10.52 3.49
N ILE A 18 0.37 11.61 2.88
CA ILE A 18 1.28 12.53 2.20
C ILE A 18 2.22 13.16 3.23
N THR A 19 3.49 13.31 2.85
CA THR A 19 4.51 13.95 3.68
C THR A 19 4.36 15.46 3.59
N GLU A 20 3.76 16.05 4.61
CA GLU A 20 3.47 17.47 4.70
C GLU A 20 3.66 18.00 6.12
N GLU A 21 3.59 19.32 6.29
CA GLU A 21 3.59 19.94 7.61
C GLU A 21 2.36 19.49 8.42
N TYR A 22 2.58 19.28 9.72
CA TYR A 22 1.50 18.84 10.60
C TYR A 22 0.39 19.89 10.68
N LYS A 23 -0.83 19.48 10.38
CA LYS A 23 -2.05 20.26 10.51
C LYS A 23 -3.16 19.37 11.08
N THR A 24 -4.08 19.97 11.83
CA THR A 24 -5.25 19.29 12.38
C THR A 24 -6.42 19.36 11.40
N TYR A 25 -7.16 18.27 11.28
CA TYR A 25 -8.32 18.15 10.41
C TYR A 25 -9.45 17.48 11.19
N GLY A 26 -10.70 17.86 10.90
CA GLY A 26 -11.88 17.33 11.57
C GLY A 26 -12.28 15.91 11.13
N SER A 27 -11.69 15.41 10.03
CA SER A 27 -12.04 14.13 9.43
C SER A 27 -10.87 13.14 9.51
N SER A 28 -11.17 11.86 9.73
CA SER A 28 -10.17 10.79 9.78
C SER A 28 -10.04 10.12 8.42
N ARG A 29 -8.82 9.89 7.95
CA ARG A 29 -8.61 9.06 6.73
C ARG A 29 -9.10 7.63 6.90
N GLY A 30 -9.25 7.15 8.14
CA GLY A 30 -9.90 5.88 8.44
C GLY A 30 -11.37 5.84 8.00
N ASP A 31 -12.05 7.00 7.94
CA ASP A 31 -13.43 7.10 7.49
C ASP A 31 -13.55 6.75 5.99
N LEU A 32 -12.55 7.12 5.18
CA LEU A 32 -12.50 6.81 3.74
C LEU A 32 -12.43 5.29 3.51
N VAL A 33 -11.52 4.65 4.24
CA VAL A 33 -11.32 3.21 4.23
C VAL A 33 -12.57 2.48 4.74
N SER A 34 -13.09 2.89 5.89
CA SER A 34 -14.27 2.28 6.50
C SER A 34 -15.50 2.39 5.60
N SER A 35 -15.69 3.54 4.94
CA SER A 35 -16.81 3.75 4.01
C SER A 35 -16.70 2.82 2.82
N PHE A 36 -15.50 2.68 2.25
CA PHE A 36 -15.24 1.76 1.14
C PHE A 36 -15.50 0.30 1.50
N LEU A 37 -14.96 -0.17 2.61
CA LEU A 37 -15.15 -1.55 3.08
C LEU A 37 -16.60 -1.87 3.46
N SER A 38 -17.35 -0.85 3.90
CA SER A 38 -18.77 -0.99 4.24
C SER A 38 -19.70 -0.80 3.04
N SER A 39 -19.17 -0.44 1.86
CA SER A 39 -19.98 -0.27 0.65
C SER A 39 -20.52 -1.62 0.21
N THR A 40 -21.83 -1.67 -0.02
CA THR A 40 -22.50 -2.82 -0.64
C THR A 40 -22.95 -2.51 -2.06
N SER A 41 -22.47 -1.40 -2.63
CA SER A 41 -22.91 -0.98 -3.94
C SER A 41 -22.36 -1.89 -5.03
N SER A 42 -23.22 -2.17 -6.00
CA SER A 42 -22.92 -2.96 -7.19
C SER A 42 -22.46 -2.10 -8.37
N ARG A 43 -22.27 -0.79 -8.16
CA ARG A 43 -21.82 0.13 -9.20
C ARG A 43 -20.34 -0.06 -9.51
N PRO A 44 -19.88 0.33 -10.70
CA PRO A 44 -18.46 0.41 -11.01
C PRO A 44 -17.72 1.23 -9.95
N LEU A 45 -16.53 0.77 -9.56
CA LEU A 45 -15.72 1.36 -8.50
C LEU A 45 -15.58 2.89 -8.64
N GLU A 46 -15.38 3.40 -9.85
CA GLU A 46 -15.19 4.82 -10.11
C GLU A 46 -16.41 5.68 -9.72
N GLU A 47 -17.62 5.19 -9.98
CA GLU A 47 -18.86 5.88 -9.60
C GLU A 47 -19.12 5.82 -8.10
N ASP A 48 -18.73 4.69 -7.49
CA ASP A 48 -18.90 4.44 -6.07
C ASP A 48 -18.05 5.37 -5.21
N VAL A 49 -16.78 5.57 -5.58
CA VAL A 49 -15.83 6.35 -4.77
C VAL A 49 -16.28 7.80 -4.58
N HIS A 50 -16.93 8.40 -5.58
CA HIS A 50 -17.49 9.74 -5.45
C HIS A 50 -18.62 9.82 -4.41
N SER A 51 -19.36 8.74 -4.21
CA SER A 51 -20.43 8.67 -3.19
C SER A 51 -19.91 8.32 -1.80
N LEU A 52 -18.77 7.63 -1.71
CA LEU A 52 -18.16 7.18 -0.45
C LEU A 52 -17.38 8.27 0.27
N ILE A 53 -17.07 9.36 -0.43
CA ILE A 53 -16.24 10.44 0.07
C ILE A 53 -17.10 11.70 0.20
N PRO A 54 -17.40 12.18 1.43
CA PRO A 54 -18.17 13.40 1.61
C PRO A 54 -17.46 14.58 0.95
N CYS A 55 -18.13 15.27 0.01
CA CYS A 55 -17.52 16.35 -0.78
C CYS A 55 -16.99 17.51 0.07
N ASP A 56 -17.57 17.73 1.26
CA ASP A 56 -17.20 18.84 2.16
C ASP A 56 -16.17 18.43 3.22
N ALA A 57 -15.85 17.14 3.34
CA ALA A 57 -14.91 16.66 4.34
C ALA A 57 -13.47 17.06 3.97
N ARG A 58 -12.73 17.58 4.96
CA ARG A 58 -11.33 17.96 4.81
C ARG A 58 -10.45 16.99 5.57
N TYR A 59 -9.60 16.30 4.84
CA TYR A 59 -8.66 15.32 5.37
C TYR A 59 -7.23 15.87 5.35
N ALA A 60 -6.39 15.33 6.23
CA ALA A 60 -4.94 15.39 6.04
C ALA A 60 -4.56 14.76 4.69
N GLY A 61 -3.41 15.14 4.14
CA GLY A 61 -2.95 14.66 2.84
C GLY A 61 -2.90 13.13 2.76
N PHE A 62 -3.44 12.55 1.69
CA PHE A 62 -3.47 11.11 1.49
C PHE A 62 -3.35 10.71 0.02
N ASN A 63 -2.86 9.49 -0.19
CA ASN A 63 -3.05 8.73 -1.42
C ASN A 63 -3.70 7.39 -1.07
N LEU A 64 -4.71 7.00 -1.85
CA LEU A 64 -5.54 5.83 -1.58
C LEU A 64 -5.72 5.03 -2.88
N LEU A 65 -5.19 3.81 -2.92
CA LEU A 65 -5.53 2.81 -3.92
C LEU A 65 -6.77 2.06 -3.46
N LEU A 66 -7.71 1.83 -4.36
CA LEU A 66 -8.92 1.03 -4.15
C LEU A 66 -8.98 -0.04 -5.23
N LEU A 67 -9.25 -1.27 -4.85
CA LEU A 67 -9.35 -2.43 -5.73
C LEU A 67 -10.63 -3.19 -5.39
N ALA A 68 -11.56 -3.25 -6.36
CA ALA A 68 -12.81 -3.99 -6.23
C ALA A 68 -12.79 -5.19 -7.17
N PRO A 69 -13.17 -6.41 -6.70
CA PRO A 69 -13.34 -7.55 -7.58
C PRO A 69 -14.30 -7.21 -8.73
N SER A 70 -13.91 -7.56 -9.96
CA SER A 70 -14.71 -7.34 -11.16
C SER A 70 -15.02 -8.66 -11.85
N ALA A 71 -16.30 -8.87 -12.17
CA ALA A 71 -16.83 -10.07 -12.80
C ALA A 71 -16.61 -10.02 -14.32
N HIS A 72 -15.35 -10.17 -14.75
CA HIS A 72 -15.01 -10.31 -16.16
C HIS A 72 -14.75 -11.78 -16.52
N GLY A 73 -15.83 -12.51 -16.81
CA GLY A 73 -15.82 -13.88 -17.36
C GLY A 73 -15.95 -14.99 -16.30
N GLU A 74 -16.44 -16.15 -16.75
CA GLU A 74 -16.99 -17.21 -15.87
C GLU A 74 -15.99 -17.88 -14.91
N ASN A 75 -14.67 -17.61 -14.96
CA ASN A 75 -13.68 -18.35 -14.14
C ASN A 75 -12.37 -17.60 -13.80
N ASN A 76 -12.26 -16.29 -14.05
CA ASN A 76 -11.04 -15.54 -13.75
C ASN A 76 -11.36 -14.28 -12.92
N LEU A 77 -10.88 -14.27 -11.68
CA LEU A 77 -10.90 -13.08 -10.83
C LEU A 77 -10.08 -11.97 -11.48
N SER A 78 -10.70 -10.81 -11.61
CA SER A 78 -10.09 -9.55 -12.02
C SER A 78 -10.46 -8.46 -11.01
N PHE A 79 -9.78 -7.31 -11.08
CA PHE A 79 -10.04 -6.18 -10.20
C PHE A 79 -10.15 -4.91 -11.01
N ASP A 80 -11.17 -4.12 -10.71
CA ASP A 80 -11.20 -2.71 -11.06
C ASP A 80 -10.37 -1.95 -10.03
N GLY A 81 -9.63 -0.94 -10.50
CA GLY A 81 -8.70 -0.19 -9.68
C GLY A 81 -8.86 1.31 -9.85
N ALA A 82 -9.00 2.00 -8.72
CA ALA A 82 -9.08 3.45 -8.65
C ALA A 82 -7.99 4.02 -7.72
N TYR A 83 -7.50 5.20 -8.05
CA TYR A 83 -6.57 5.98 -7.24
C TYR A 83 -7.25 7.28 -6.82
N ALA A 84 -7.34 7.49 -5.51
CA ALA A 84 -7.93 8.67 -4.89
C ALA A 84 -6.87 9.44 -4.09
N THR A 85 -6.86 10.77 -4.22
CA THR A 85 -5.95 11.64 -3.48
C THR A 85 -6.58 13.02 -3.32
N ASN A 86 -6.21 13.73 -2.26
CA ASN A 86 -6.54 15.14 -2.07
C ASN A 86 -5.39 16.09 -2.46
N HIS A 87 -4.29 15.58 -3.02
CA HIS A 87 -3.11 16.35 -3.43
C HIS A 87 -2.45 17.18 -2.31
N GLY A 88 -2.71 16.79 -1.05
CA GLY A 88 -2.27 17.52 0.13
C GLY A 88 -3.43 17.87 1.06
N GLY A 89 -3.10 18.13 2.32
CA GLY A 89 -4.07 18.32 3.38
C GLY A 89 -5.02 19.49 3.10
N GLY A 90 -6.32 19.20 3.24
CA GLY A 90 -7.41 20.13 2.96
C GLY A 90 -7.68 20.40 1.48
N GLY A 91 -6.97 19.72 0.57
CA GLY A 91 -7.21 19.81 -0.87
C GLY A 91 -8.49 19.09 -1.33
N THR A 92 -8.86 19.33 -2.58
CA THR A 92 -10.02 18.68 -3.22
C THR A 92 -9.68 17.24 -3.56
N ILE A 93 -10.59 16.33 -3.23
CA ILE A 93 -10.41 14.91 -3.55
C ILE A 93 -10.67 14.70 -5.04
N SER A 94 -9.70 14.07 -5.70
CA SER A 94 -9.77 13.60 -7.07
C SER A 94 -9.64 12.09 -7.10
N VAL A 95 -10.34 11.46 -8.05
CA VAL A 95 -10.33 10.02 -8.27
C VAL A 95 -10.03 9.77 -9.75
N ARG A 96 -9.22 8.76 -10.04
CA ARG A 96 -8.92 8.33 -11.42
C ARG A 96 -8.78 6.82 -11.49
N ALA A 97 -9.04 6.26 -12.67
CA ALA A 97 -8.67 4.89 -12.99
C ALA A 97 -7.15 4.69 -12.91
N LEU A 98 -6.72 3.47 -12.57
CA LEU A 98 -5.32 3.07 -12.77
C LEU A 98 -5.02 2.95 -14.26
N THR A 99 -3.88 3.51 -14.68
CA THR A 99 -3.33 3.30 -16.01
C THR A 99 -2.92 1.84 -16.22
N ASP A 100 -2.84 1.39 -17.47
CA ASP A 100 -2.34 0.06 -17.81
C ASP A 100 -0.95 -0.25 -17.25
N ALA A 101 -0.09 0.77 -17.15
CA ALA A 101 1.24 0.62 -16.57
C ALA A 101 1.17 0.37 -15.05
N GLU A 102 0.30 1.12 -14.36
CA GLU A 102 0.07 0.96 -12.92
C GLU A 102 -0.59 -0.39 -12.59
N ARG A 103 -1.53 -0.85 -13.42
CA ARG A 103 -2.19 -2.16 -13.29
C ARG A 103 -1.19 -3.32 -13.41
N ARG A 104 -0.12 -3.17 -14.19
CA ARG A 104 0.93 -4.18 -14.35
C ARG A 104 1.99 -4.11 -13.27
N CYS A 105 2.59 -2.92 -13.08
CA CYS A 105 3.70 -2.69 -12.16
C CYS A 105 3.68 -1.23 -11.65
N GLY A 106 2.62 -0.86 -10.94
CA GLY A 106 2.50 0.43 -10.27
C GLY A 106 3.18 0.51 -8.91
N GLY A 107 3.28 1.72 -8.37
CA GLY A 107 3.83 1.97 -7.05
C GLY A 107 3.23 3.25 -6.47
N MET A 108 2.95 3.22 -5.18
CA MET A 108 2.42 4.36 -4.44
C MET A 108 3.40 4.75 -3.33
N SER A 109 3.51 6.04 -3.05
CA SER A 109 4.36 6.56 -1.99
C SER A 109 3.64 7.60 -1.15
N ASN A 110 4.34 8.13 -0.15
CA ASN A 110 3.93 9.27 0.67
C ASN A 110 4.28 10.63 0.04
N GLY A 111 4.59 10.69 -1.25
CA GLY A 111 4.69 11.93 -2.01
C GLY A 111 3.33 12.36 -2.57
N ILE A 112 3.21 13.62 -2.97
CA ILE A 112 2.01 14.13 -3.65
C ILE A 112 1.98 13.54 -5.06
N ASP A 113 0.85 12.93 -5.46
CA ASP A 113 0.68 12.37 -6.81
C ASP A 113 0.88 13.47 -7.87
N GLY A 114 1.57 13.14 -8.96
CA GLY A 114 1.88 14.10 -10.03
C GLY A 114 2.87 15.23 -9.67
N GLN A 115 3.47 15.24 -8.48
CA GLN A 115 4.46 16.25 -8.06
C GLN A 115 5.86 15.68 -7.80
N GLY A 116 6.35 14.81 -8.69
CA GLY A 116 7.74 14.36 -8.68
C GLY A 116 8.06 13.23 -7.69
N ALA A 117 7.05 12.63 -7.06
CA ALA A 117 7.22 11.48 -6.16
C ALA A 117 7.77 10.25 -6.91
N GLU A 118 7.47 10.14 -8.20
CA GLU A 118 7.99 9.13 -9.10
C GLU A 118 9.52 9.20 -9.23
N ALA A 119 10.13 10.38 -9.07
CA ALA A 119 11.58 10.55 -9.14
C ALA A 119 12.30 10.15 -7.85
N TRP A 120 11.58 9.79 -6.79
CA TRP A 120 12.19 9.46 -5.51
C TRP A 120 12.99 8.14 -5.60
N PRO A 121 14.20 8.08 -5.01
CA PRO A 121 15.06 6.89 -5.13
C PRO A 121 14.38 5.58 -4.69
N LYS A 122 13.60 5.61 -3.61
CA LYS A 122 12.88 4.42 -3.14
C LYS A 122 11.82 3.94 -4.12
N VAL A 123 11.15 4.86 -4.81
CA VAL A 123 10.10 4.54 -5.78
C VAL A 123 10.73 3.95 -7.03
N GLN A 124 11.80 4.58 -7.54
CA GLN A 124 12.56 4.08 -8.69
C GLN A 124 13.17 2.71 -8.42
N HIS A 125 13.79 2.51 -7.25
CA HIS A 125 14.34 1.22 -6.85
C HIS A 125 13.23 0.17 -6.70
N GLY A 126 12.18 0.48 -5.92
CA GLY A 126 11.06 -0.44 -5.68
C GLY A 126 10.40 -0.89 -6.98
N LEU A 127 10.07 0.04 -7.88
CA LEU A 127 9.46 -0.30 -9.17
C LEU A 127 10.38 -1.15 -10.06
N ARG A 128 11.69 -0.86 -10.08
CA ARG A 128 12.66 -1.64 -10.85
C ARG A 128 12.79 -3.06 -10.32
N SER A 129 12.99 -3.20 -9.00
CA SER A 129 13.12 -4.50 -8.33
C SER A 129 11.82 -5.30 -8.47
N PHE A 130 10.68 -4.65 -8.30
CA PHE A 130 9.37 -5.28 -8.46
C PHE A 130 9.17 -5.81 -9.89
N LYS A 131 9.44 -4.98 -10.91
CA LYS A 131 9.38 -5.41 -12.32
C LYS A 131 10.30 -6.60 -12.59
N SER A 132 11.51 -6.60 -12.03
CA SER A 132 12.45 -7.72 -12.16
C SER A 132 11.90 -9.01 -11.54
N ILE A 133 11.33 -8.92 -10.33
CA ILE A 133 10.74 -10.07 -9.64
C ILE A 133 9.58 -10.64 -10.45
N ILE A 134 8.63 -9.79 -10.87
CA ILE A 134 7.46 -10.23 -11.64
C ILE A 134 7.84 -10.80 -13.01
N SER A 135 8.85 -10.24 -13.68
CA SER A 135 9.32 -10.74 -14.98
C SER A 135 10.02 -12.10 -14.88
N ALA A 136 10.53 -12.46 -13.70
CA ALA A 136 11.17 -13.75 -13.44
C ALA A 136 10.16 -14.84 -13.02
N VAL A 137 8.90 -14.48 -12.71
CA VAL A 137 7.87 -15.45 -12.33
C VAL A 137 7.51 -16.32 -13.55
N SER A 138 7.55 -17.63 -13.34
CA SER A 138 7.12 -18.64 -14.31
C SER A 138 5.98 -19.49 -13.73
N PRO A 139 5.25 -20.28 -14.53
CA PRO A 139 4.18 -21.15 -14.03
C PRO A 139 4.61 -22.13 -12.93
N GLY A 140 5.89 -22.47 -12.84
CA GLY A 140 6.45 -23.36 -11.82
C GLY A 140 7.04 -22.64 -10.60
N THR A 141 7.09 -21.31 -10.59
CA THR A 141 7.66 -20.55 -9.47
C THR A 141 6.82 -20.78 -8.21
N PRO A 142 7.40 -21.33 -7.12
CA PRO A 142 6.69 -21.52 -5.87
C PRO A 142 6.19 -20.18 -5.31
N GLU A 143 4.93 -20.15 -4.85
CA GLU A 143 4.32 -18.95 -4.24
C GLU A 143 5.15 -18.40 -3.08
N LYS A 144 5.73 -19.29 -2.27
CA LYS A 144 6.63 -18.91 -1.17
C LYS A 144 7.88 -18.19 -1.68
N GLU A 145 8.48 -18.66 -2.77
CA GLU A 145 9.67 -18.02 -3.35
C GLU A 145 9.35 -16.60 -3.82
N LEU A 146 8.21 -16.41 -4.49
CA LEU A 146 7.74 -15.08 -4.87
C LEU A 146 7.53 -14.18 -3.64
N ALA A 147 6.88 -14.69 -2.60
CA ALA A 147 6.66 -13.93 -1.38
C ALA A 147 7.99 -13.50 -0.72
N GLU A 148 8.98 -14.39 -0.63
CA GLU A 148 10.30 -14.06 -0.10
C GLU A 148 11.01 -12.99 -0.94
N ASN A 149 10.98 -13.10 -2.26
CA ASN A 149 11.58 -12.10 -3.15
C ASN A 149 10.94 -10.71 -2.97
N LEU A 150 9.62 -10.67 -2.76
CA LEU A 150 8.90 -9.42 -2.49
C LEU A 150 9.23 -8.84 -1.10
N PHE A 151 9.40 -9.69 -0.09
CA PHE A 151 9.88 -9.25 1.22
C PHE A 151 11.31 -8.75 1.17
N GLU A 152 12.18 -9.37 0.38
CA GLU A 152 13.56 -8.91 0.19
C GLU A 152 13.60 -7.52 -0.45
N LEU A 153 12.75 -7.26 -1.45
CA LEU A 153 12.58 -5.91 -2.00
C LEU A 153 12.23 -4.88 -0.89
N LEU A 154 11.37 -5.26 0.06
CA LEU A 154 10.97 -4.39 1.14
C LEU A 154 12.06 -4.11 2.18
N THR A 155 13.17 -4.87 2.18
CA THR A 155 14.30 -4.61 3.08
C THR A 155 15.25 -3.55 2.55
N TRP A 156 15.07 -3.09 1.29
CA TRP A 156 16.01 -2.19 0.66
C TRP A 156 16.17 -0.87 1.42
N LYS A 157 17.43 -0.51 1.62
CA LYS A 157 17.85 0.73 2.27
C LYS A 157 18.71 1.57 1.33
N SER A 158 18.53 2.89 1.41
CA SER A 158 19.54 3.81 0.88
C SER A 158 20.87 3.60 1.61
N PRO A 159 22.04 3.71 0.93
CA PRO A 159 23.35 3.67 1.58
C PRO A 159 23.52 4.74 2.65
N GLN A 160 22.83 5.88 2.50
CA GLN A 160 22.79 6.94 3.48
C GLN A 160 21.53 6.80 4.35
N MET A 161 21.73 6.65 5.65
CA MET A 161 20.66 6.62 6.64
C MET A 161 19.96 7.99 6.71
N PRO A 162 18.61 8.04 6.66
CA PRO A 162 17.87 9.29 6.81
C PRO A 162 18.15 9.97 8.15
N ARG A 163 18.36 11.28 8.14
CA ARG A 163 18.56 12.12 9.33
C ARG A 163 17.41 13.11 9.55
N ALA A 164 16.59 13.31 8.53
CA ALA A 164 15.43 14.18 8.54
C ALA A 164 14.24 13.54 7.81
N ARG A 165 13.01 13.99 8.10
CA ARG A 165 11.78 13.48 7.46
C ARG A 165 11.83 13.52 5.94
N LEU A 166 12.40 14.58 5.37
CA LEU A 166 12.50 14.75 3.91
C LEU A 166 13.34 13.65 3.26
N GLU A 167 14.32 13.09 3.98
CA GLU A 167 15.22 12.05 3.46
C GLU A 167 14.58 10.65 3.45
N LEU A 168 13.42 10.47 4.09
CA LEU A 168 12.64 9.23 4.05
C LEU A 168 12.14 8.88 2.64
N ARG A 169 12.22 9.82 1.69
CA ARG A 169 11.98 9.56 0.26
C ARG A 169 13.06 8.68 -0.38
N ASN A 170 14.21 8.53 0.27
CA ASN A 170 15.35 7.83 -0.30
C ASN A 170 15.39 6.33 0.03
N THR A 171 14.60 5.85 1.00
CA THR A 171 14.71 4.47 1.52
C THR A 171 13.33 3.79 1.60
N ILE A 172 13.26 2.47 1.36
CA ILE A 172 12.02 1.69 1.55
C ILE A 172 11.90 1.28 3.02
N GLN A 173 12.91 0.54 3.52
CA GLN A 173 13.01 0.22 4.93
C GLN A 173 13.69 1.38 5.67
N VAL A 174 13.07 1.84 6.75
CA VAL A 174 13.63 2.83 7.66
C VAL A 174 14.01 2.12 8.94
N GLU A 175 15.30 2.12 9.27
CA GLU A 175 15.76 1.66 10.57
C GLU A 175 15.31 2.63 11.66
N PRO A 176 15.05 2.15 12.89
CA PRO A 176 14.63 2.99 13.99
C PRO A 176 15.59 4.16 14.19
N LEU A 177 15.07 5.37 14.10
CA LEU A 177 15.84 6.60 14.30
C LEU A 177 14.98 7.65 14.97
N THR A 178 15.62 8.51 15.75
CA THR A 178 14.95 9.66 16.36
C THR A 178 14.95 10.80 15.35
N ILE A 179 13.75 11.24 14.95
CA ILE A 179 13.59 12.39 14.07
C ILE A 179 13.50 13.64 14.95
N GLN A 180 14.20 14.72 14.57
CA GLN A 180 14.08 16.01 15.25
C GLN A 180 12.61 16.42 15.42
N GLY A 181 12.20 16.74 16.66
CA GLY A 181 10.82 17.08 17.01
C GLY A 181 9.93 15.91 17.45
N SER A 182 10.46 14.68 17.46
CA SER A 182 9.80 13.50 18.05
C SER A 182 10.57 13.02 19.27
N GLN A 183 9.87 12.69 20.36
CA GLN A 183 10.47 11.95 21.49
C GLN A 183 10.54 10.44 21.24
N ASP A 184 9.79 9.96 20.24
CA ASP A 184 9.71 8.54 19.88
C ASP A 184 10.55 8.20 18.64
N PHE A 185 10.88 6.91 18.52
CA PHE A 185 11.52 6.35 17.33
C PHE A 185 10.56 6.34 16.13
N TYR A 186 11.10 6.67 14.97
CA TYR A 186 10.46 6.46 13.68
C TYR A 186 11.17 5.33 12.95
N GLY A 187 10.41 4.41 12.36
CA GLY A 187 10.97 3.30 11.60
C GLY A 187 9.89 2.45 10.94
N THR A 188 10.31 1.58 10.04
CA THR A 188 9.42 0.59 9.41
C THR A 188 9.10 -0.49 10.43
N ARG A 189 7.90 -0.48 11.01
CA ARG A 189 7.49 -1.51 11.97
C ARG A 189 7.10 -2.82 11.28
N LEU A 190 6.33 -2.72 10.20
CA LEU A 190 5.68 -3.85 9.52
C LEU A 190 6.01 -3.85 8.02
N SER A 191 5.98 -5.04 7.45
CA SER A 191 6.03 -5.30 6.01
C SER A 191 4.94 -6.31 5.67
N THR A 192 4.20 -6.09 4.59
CA THR A 192 3.03 -6.92 4.25
C THR A 192 3.07 -7.33 2.79
N VAL A 193 2.92 -8.60 2.45
CA VAL A 193 2.80 -9.08 1.07
C VAL A 193 1.46 -9.74 0.90
N ILE A 194 0.75 -9.37 -0.17
CA ILE A 194 -0.53 -9.98 -0.54
C ILE A 194 -0.43 -10.49 -1.96
N LEU A 195 -0.72 -11.77 -2.12
CA LEU A 195 -0.77 -12.43 -3.40
C LEU A 195 -2.20 -12.89 -3.64
N VAL A 196 -2.81 -12.36 -4.71
CA VAL A 196 -4.14 -12.79 -5.14
C VAL A 196 -4.03 -13.49 -6.48
N LYS A 197 -4.45 -14.74 -6.51
CA LYS A 197 -4.50 -15.57 -7.72
C LYS A 197 -5.81 -15.34 -8.47
N ARG A 198 -5.80 -15.65 -9.77
CA ARG A 198 -6.98 -15.55 -10.64
C ARG A 198 -8.11 -16.51 -10.23
N ASN A 199 -7.81 -17.58 -9.50
CA ASN A 199 -8.80 -18.50 -8.95
C ASN A 199 -9.37 -18.04 -7.59
N GLY A 200 -9.02 -16.83 -7.14
CA GLY A 200 -9.49 -16.26 -5.89
C GLY A 200 -8.73 -16.71 -4.64
N GLU A 201 -7.73 -17.60 -4.75
CA GLU A 201 -6.87 -17.92 -3.61
C GLU A 201 -6.02 -16.71 -3.22
N VAL A 202 -6.01 -16.38 -1.93
CA VAL A 202 -5.23 -15.29 -1.36
C VAL A 202 -4.23 -15.80 -0.35
N LEU A 203 -2.99 -15.31 -0.45
CA LEU A 203 -1.98 -15.40 0.57
C LEU A 203 -1.70 -13.99 1.11
N PHE A 204 -1.91 -13.80 2.41
CA PHE A 204 -1.51 -12.61 3.14
C PHE A 204 -0.39 -12.98 4.10
N ILE A 205 0.71 -12.25 4.05
CA ILE A 205 1.79 -12.37 5.01
C ILE A 205 2.12 -10.99 5.56
N GLU A 206 2.22 -10.88 6.87
CA GLU A 206 2.76 -9.70 7.54
C GLU A 206 3.95 -10.08 8.41
N ARG A 207 5.04 -9.32 8.27
CA ARG A 207 6.28 -9.46 9.03
C ARG A 207 6.50 -8.24 9.89
N ASP A 208 6.72 -8.49 11.18
CA ASP A 208 7.38 -7.48 12.00
C ASP A 208 8.81 -7.30 11.50
N ARG A 209 9.23 -6.05 11.33
CA ARG A 209 10.62 -5.69 11.05
C ARG A 209 11.29 -5.24 12.34
N TRP A 210 10.65 -4.32 13.06
CA TRP A 210 11.13 -3.81 14.35
C TRP A 210 10.02 -3.87 15.38
N LYS A 211 10.35 -4.39 16.57
CA LYS A 211 9.49 -4.42 17.77
C LYS A 211 10.04 -3.48 18.82
N PHE A 212 9.17 -2.93 19.63
CA PHE A 212 9.57 -2.09 20.76
C PHE A 212 9.49 -2.94 22.03
N VAL A 213 10.64 -3.22 22.64
CA VAL A 213 10.76 -4.03 23.86
C VAL A 213 11.56 -3.21 24.87
N ASP A 214 10.97 -2.95 26.04
CA ASP A 214 11.58 -2.21 27.13
C ASP A 214 12.20 -0.86 26.71
N GLY A 215 11.48 -0.08 25.90
CA GLY A 215 11.95 1.23 25.43
C GLY A 215 12.94 1.19 24.28
N THR A 216 13.28 0.00 23.76
CA THR A 216 14.31 -0.19 22.73
C THR A 216 13.72 -0.86 21.48
N PRO A 217 14.00 -0.34 20.27
CA PRO A 217 13.61 -1.01 19.06
C PRO A 217 14.57 -2.18 18.75
N ILE A 218 14.03 -3.39 18.64
CA ILE A 218 14.77 -4.61 18.33
C ILE A 218 14.31 -5.18 17.00
N LEU A 219 15.25 -5.76 16.24
CA LEU A 219 14.91 -6.48 15.01
C LEU A 219 14.05 -7.68 15.36
N SER A 220 12.94 -7.87 14.63
CA SER A 220 12.02 -8.97 14.89
C SER A 220 12.53 -10.26 14.28
N ASP A 221 12.29 -11.37 14.98
CA ASP A 221 12.54 -12.70 14.47
C ASP A 221 11.64 -12.96 13.23
N PRO A 222 12.20 -13.43 12.10
CA PRO A 222 11.42 -13.78 10.91
C PRO A 222 10.28 -14.79 11.18
N SER A 223 10.43 -15.65 12.20
CA SER A 223 9.40 -16.60 12.63
C SER A 223 8.16 -15.94 13.23
N SER A 224 8.23 -14.65 13.58
CA SER A 224 7.08 -13.90 14.12
C SER A 224 6.10 -13.41 13.05
N GLN A 225 6.26 -13.86 11.80
CA GLN A 225 5.35 -13.55 10.72
C GLN A 225 3.94 -14.10 10.97
N ARG A 226 2.95 -13.35 10.51
CA ARG A 226 1.54 -13.76 10.49
C ARG A 226 1.19 -14.13 9.06
N GLU A 227 0.71 -15.35 8.84
CA GLU A 227 0.28 -15.84 7.53
C GLU A 227 -1.20 -16.20 7.59
N PHE A 228 -1.97 -15.67 6.65
CA PHE A 228 -3.39 -15.97 6.48
C PHE A 228 -3.64 -16.43 5.04
N ARG A 229 -4.45 -17.48 4.92
CA ARG A 229 -4.89 -18.03 3.63
C ARG A 229 -6.40 -18.10 3.61
N PHE A 230 -7.00 -17.53 2.59
CA PHE A 230 -8.44 -17.51 2.40
C PHE A 230 -8.76 -17.46 0.90
N LYS A 231 -10.03 -17.64 0.55
CA LYS A 231 -10.50 -17.62 -0.83
C LYS A 231 -11.58 -16.56 -0.97
N LEU A 232 -11.40 -15.67 -1.94
CA LEU A 232 -12.43 -14.70 -2.30
C LEU A 232 -13.62 -15.45 -2.89
N GLN A 233 -14.81 -15.21 -2.33
CA GLN A 233 -16.04 -15.72 -2.92
C GLN A 233 -16.31 -14.96 -4.23
N GLN A 234 -16.69 -15.67 -5.29
CA GLN A 234 -17.29 -15.01 -6.44
C GLN A 234 -18.60 -14.40 -5.95
N LEU A 235 -18.78 -13.11 -6.19
CA LEU A 235 -20.09 -12.48 -6.05
C LEU A 235 -20.98 -13.11 -7.11
N ASP A 236 -22.07 -13.77 -6.68
CA ASP A 236 -23.14 -14.27 -7.53
C ASP A 236 -23.87 -13.12 -8.25
#